data_AF-A0A6P3B6K3-F1
#
_entry.id   AF-A0A6P3B6K3-F1
#
_cell.length_a   1.000
_cell.length_b   1.000
_cell.length_c   1.000
_cell.angle_alpha   90.00
_cell.angle_beta   90.00
_cell.angle_gamma   90.00
#
_symmetry.space_group_name_H-M   'P 1'
#
loop_
_entity.id
_entity.type
_entity.pdbx_description
1 polymer ?
#
loop_
_entity_poly.entity_id
_entity_poly.type
_entity_poly.pdbx_seq_one_letter_code
_entity_poly.pdbx_strand_id
1 'polypeptide(L)'
;MENQSWVPCFARPANAMLRLPLALRVEPYPDESLSSVLMRLVDANGLRSVGALLRDASCVAFGPLVSAEIAELSRVCRIGQSTMGSMCPVEVGGRARGAAFSYAMGHRVIEARHLLVRERERICPLCLLDSGIMLAAHRLTWMTACPVHAVQLLDVCPQCEKPIMMTRPNMARCRCGFDFSRIEPAASALEETENAGYLDQCWRMPPTTGSELSERLTAVEKRVARQHPLLTKRGNDLVDRRGVPLHQLRNALGFN
;
A
#
# COMPACT_ATOMS: atom_id res chain seq x y z
N MET A 1 1.47 -13.10 -60.79
CA MET A 1 1.87 -12.25 -59.64
C MET A 1 0.64 -12.12 -58.77
N GLU A 2 0.49 -13.04 -57.82
CA GLU A 2 -0.64 -13.11 -56.90
C GLU A 2 -0.13 -13.05 -55.47
N ASN A 3 -0.85 -12.27 -54.67
CA ASN A 3 -0.51 -11.79 -53.34
C ASN A 3 -0.26 -12.92 -52.34
N GLN A 4 0.90 -12.85 -51.67
CA GLN A 4 1.15 -13.58 -50.43
C GLN A 4 0.29 -12.95 -49.33
N SER A 5 -0.68 -13.71 -48.83
CA SER A 5 -1.48 -13.34 -47.68
C SER A 5 -0.59 -13.32 -46.43
N TRP A 6 -0.50 -12.13 -45.84
CA TRP A 6 0.08 -11.91 -44.52
C TRP A 6 -0.75 -12.65 -43.47
N VAL A 7 -0.13 -13.63 -42.80
CA VAL A 7 -0.68 -14.21 -41.56
C VAL A 7 -0.12 -13.40 -40.39
N PRO A 8 -0.94 -12.70 -39.58
CA PRO A 8 -0.43 -12.04 -38.38
C PRO A 8 -0.02 -13.11 -37.37
N CYS A 9 1.28 -13.28 -37.20
CA CYS A 9 1.87 -14.10 -36.15
C CYS A 9 1.71 -13.39 -34.80
N PHE A 10 0.55 -13.56 -34.15
CA PHE A 10 0.37 -13.29 -32.72
C PHE A 10 -0.40 -14.41 -32.04
N ALA A 11 -0.01 -15.66 -32.31
CA ALA A 11 -0.30 -16.75 -31.39
C ALA A 11 0.76 -16.69 -30.27
N ARG A 12 0.42 -16.06 -29.13
CA ARG A 12 1.21 -16.26 -27.89
C ARG A 12 1.22 -17.77 -27.63
N PRO A 13 2.38 -18.42 -27.50
CA PRO A 13 2.39 -19.86 -27.28
C PRO A 13 1.63 -20.17 -25.99
N ALA A 14 0.67 -21.10 -26.08
CA ALA A 14 -0.09 -21.68 -24.99
C ALA A 14 0.79 -22.62 -24.12
N ASN A 15 1.97 -22.14 -23.73
CA ASN A 15 2.84 -22.74 -22.74
C ASN A 15 3.03 -21.72 -21.62
N ALA A 16 1.96 -21.45 -20.87
CA ALA A 16 2.10 -20.98 -19.50
C ALA A 16 2.71 -22.14 -18.71
N MET A 17 4.03 -22.30 -18.78
CA MET A 17 4.77 -23.08 -17.79
C MET A 17 4.38 -22.47 -16.44
N LEU A 18 3.49 -23.15 -15.70
CA LEU A 18 3.13 -22.79 -14.34
C LEU A 18 4.44 -22.61 -13.58
N ARG A 19 4.78 -21.37 -13.23
CA ARG A 19 6.06 -21.06 -12.57
C ARG A 19 6.09 -21.80 -11.23
N LEU A 20 7.22 -22.40 -10.90
CA LEU A 20 7.35 -23.16 -9.65
C LEU A 20 7.08 -22.23 -8.45
N PRO A 21 6.33 -22.70 -7.44
CA PRO A 21 6.18 -21.96 -6.19
C PRO A 21 7.53 -21.68 -5.54
N LEU A 22 7.62 -20.60 -4.76
CA LEU A 22 8.83 -20.23 -4.04
C LEU A 22 9.28 -21.36 -3.09
N ALA A 23 10.59 -21.61 -3.08
CA ALA A 23 11.17 -22.68 -2.28
C ALA A 23 11.00 -22.40 -0.78
N LEU A 24 11.33 -21.19 -0.36
CA LEU A 24 11.24 -20.72 1.02
C LEU A 24 9.92 -19.98 1.25
N ARG A 25 9.30 -20.30 2.38
CA ARG A 25 8.04 -19.69 2.83
C ARG A 25 8.32 -18.60 3.85
N VAL A 26 7.44 -17.61 3.85
CA VAL A 26 7.34 -16.60 4.90
C VAL A 26 5.88 -16.52 5.30
N GLU A 27 5.61 -16.67 6.59
CA GLU A 27 4.26 -16.51 7.13
C GLU A 27 3.99 -15.01 7.39
N PRO A 28 2.85 -14.47 6.90
CA PRO A 28 2.44 -13.12 7.22
C PRO A 28 2.17 -12.96 8.73
N TYR A 29 2.63 -11.85 9.30
CA TYR A 29 2.21 -11.45 10.64
C TYR A 29 0.81 -10.82 10.62
N PRO A 30 0.09 -10.79 11.76
CA PRO A 30 -1.15 -10.05 11.88
C PRO A 30 -1.00 -8.58 11.47
N ASP A 31 -1.89 -8.11 10.60
CA ASP A 31 -1.90 -6.75 10.04
C ASP A 31 -0.63 -6.32 9.28
N GLU A 32 0.23 -7.26 8.89
CA GLU A 32 1.36 -6.98 8.01
C GLU A 32 0.87 -6.54 6.62
N SER A 33 1.52 -5.55 6.02
CA SER A 33 1.20 -5.10 4.67
C SER A 33 1.64 -6.12 3.62
N LEU A 34 0.91 -6.21 2.50
CA LEU A 34 1.31 -7.05 1.36
C LEU A 34 2.75 -6.77 0.93
N SER A 35 3.15 -5.50 0.87
CA SER A 35 4.50 -5.09 0.46
C SER A 35 5.56 -5.62 1.42
N SER A 36 5.29 -5.60 2.72
CA SER A 36 6.17 -6.16 3.74
C SER A 36 6.38 -7.67 3.56
N VAL A 37 5.28 -8.41 3.42
CA VAL A 37 5.33 -9.87 3.18
C VAL A 37 6.12 -10.18 1.90
N LEU A 38 5.83 -9.48 0.79
CA LEU A 38 6.50 -9.72 -0.48
C LEU A 38 7.99 -9.37 -0.44
N MET A 39 8.39 -8.30 0.27
CA MET A 39 9.82 -7.97 0.45
C MET A 39 10.54 -9.05 1.25
N ARG A 40 9.94 -9.55 2.34
CA ARG A 40 10.52 -10.65 3.13
C ARG A 40 10.63 -11.94 2.33
N LEU A 41 9.64 -12.25 1.48
CA LEU A 41 9.69 -13.41 0.58
C LEU A 41 10.81 -13.28 -0.46
N VAL A 42 10.97 -12.08 -1.04
CA VAL A 42 12.04 -11.76 -1.98
C VAL A 42 13.40 -11.93 -1.34
N ASP A 43 13.60 -11.36 -0.15
CA ASP A 43 14.86 -11.46 0.59
C ASP A 43 15.16 -12.93 0.97
N ALA A 44 14.17 -13.66 1.50
CA ALA A 44 14.33 -15.06 1.87
C ALA A 44 14.70 -15.96 0.68
N ASN A 45 14.10 -15.73 -0.50
CA ASN A 45 14.35 -16.53 -1.70
C ASN A 45 15.50 -15.99 -2.57
N GLY A 46 16.23 -14.95 -2.12
CA GLY A 46 17.33 -14.35 -2.89
C GLY A 46 16.88 -13.74 -4.23
N LEU A 47 15.63 -13.31 -4.33
CA LEU A 47 15.08 -12.70 -5.54
C LEU A 47 15.56 -11.25 -5.68
N ARG A 48 15.55 -10.73 -6.90
CA ARG A 48 16.08 -9.38 -7.19
C ARG A 48 15.25 -8.25 -6.56
N SER A 49 13.92 -8.36 -6.60
CA SER A 49 12.99 -7.37 -6.05
C SER A 49 11.54 -7.88 -6.09
N VAL A 50 10.66 -7.19 -5.37
CA VAL A 50 9.20 -7.41 -5.45
C VAL A 50 8.69 -7.27 -6.88
N GLY A 51 9.22 -6.32 -7.66
CA GLY A 51 8.81 -6.16 -9.06
C GLY A 51 9.17 -7.35 -9.94
N ALA A 52 10.24 -8.09 -9.62
CA ALA A 52 10.56 -9.35 -10.30
C ALA A 52 9.55 -10.45 -9.92
N LEU A 53 9.28 -10.60 -8.61
CA LEU A 53 8.28 -11.55 -8.12
C LEU A 53 6.89 -11.32 -8.73
N LEU A 54 6.44 -10.06 -8.82
CA LEU A 54 5.16 -9.71 -9.44
C LEU A 54 5.11 -10.12 -10.91
N ARG A 55 6.18 -9.88 -11.68
CA ARG A 55 6.25 -10.33 -13.08
C ARG A 55 6.26 -11.84 -13.20
N ASP A 56 6.94 -12.54 -12.29
CA ASP A 56 6.96 -14.00 -12.26
C ASP A 56 5.57 -14.58 -11.93
N ALA A 57 4.79 -13.88 -11.10
CA ALA A 57 3.38 -14.15 -10.81
C ALA A 57 2.40 -13.55 -11.84
N SER A 58 2.89 -13.09 -12.99
CA SER A 58 2.09 -12.47 -14.07
C SER A 58 1.21 -11.29 -13.64
N CYS A 59 1.55 -10.61 -12.53
CA CYS A 59 0.90 -9.38 -12.12
C CYS A 59 1.44 -8.20 -12.93
N VAL A 60 0.54 -7.34 -13.40
CA VAL A 60 0.92 -6.19 -14.24
C VAL A 60 1.55 -5.06 -13.42
N ALA A 61 1.08 -4.88 -12.18
CA ALA A 61 1.54 -3.84 -11.27
C ALA A 61 1.32 -4.24 -9.80
N PHE A 62 1.88 -3.48 -8.86
CA PHE A 62 1.57 -3.62 -7.44
C PHE A 62 0.18 -2.99 -7.14
N GLY A 63 -0.90 -3.68 -7.53
CA GLY A 63 -2.30 -3.40 -7.18
C GLY A 63 -2.94 -2.11 -7.77
N PRO A 64 -4.29 -1.99 -7.76
CA PRO A 64 -5.30 -2.97 -7.32
C PRO A 64 -5.27 -4.25 -8.15
N LEU A 65 -5.41 -5.39 -7.49
CA LEU A 65 -5.24 -6.70 -8.15
C LEU A 65 -6.59 -7.31 -8.50
N VAL A 66 -6.64 -8.05 -9.61
CA VAL A 66 -7.81 -8.88 -9.95
C VAL A 66 -7.72 -10.26 -9.30
N SER A 67 -8.85 -10.98 -9.20
CA SER A 67 -8.90 -12.31 -8.57
C SER A 67 -7.89 -13.31 -9.14
N ALA A 68 -7.63 -13.24 -10.46
CA ALA A 68 -6.62 -14.09 -11.10
C ALA A 68 -5.18 -13.79 -10.64
N GLU A 69 -4.83 -12.51 -10.47
CA GLU A 69 -3.51 -12.11 -9.95
C GLU A 69 -3.35 -12.51 -8.47
N ILE A 70 -4.42 -12.39 -7.67
CA ILE A 70 -4.42 -12.82 -6.27
C ILE A 70 -4.22 -14.34 -6.17
N ALA A 71 -4.92 -15.11 -6.99
CA ALA A 71 -4.77 -16.56 -7.03
C ALA A 71 -3.34 -16.97 -7.43
N GLU A 72 -2.75 -16.28 -8.41
CA GLU A 72 -1.39 -16.58 -8.86
C GLU A 72 -0.34 -16.17 -7.81
N LEU A 73 -0.49 -15.01 -7.17
CA LEU A 73 0.38 -14.63 -6.04
C LEU A 73 0.25 -15.61 -4.88
N SER A 74 -0.97 -16.03 -4.53
CA SER A 74 -1.21 -17.04 -3.51
C SER A 74 -0.47 -18.34 -3.82
N ARG A 75 -0.55 -18.81 -5.08
CA ARG A 75 0.11 -20.02 -5.55
C ARG A 75 1.63 -19.90 -5.53
N VAL A 76 2.18 -18.84 -6.10
CA VAL A 76 3.64 -18.60 -6.19
C VAL A 76 4.24 -18.38 -4.80
N CYS A 77 3.62 -17.55 -3.97
CA CYS A 77 4.11 -17.23 -2.62
C CYS A 77 3.80 -18.32 -1.58
N ARG A 78 2.94 -19.30 -1.93
CA ARG A 78 2.46 -20.38 -1.04
C ARG A 78 1.76 -19.85 0.21
N ILE A 79 1.03 -18.74 0.07
CA ILE A 79 0.18 -18.14 1.11
C ILE A 79 -1.27 -18.44 0.74
N GLY A 80 -2.09 -18.85 1.71
CA GLY A 80 -3.51 -19.17 1.46
C GLY A 80 -4.28 -18.03 0.78
N GLN A 81 -5.18 -18.35 -0.15
CA GLN A 81 -5.90 -17.35 -0.96
C GLN A 81 -6.69 -16.35 -0.11
N SER A 82 -7.32 -16.81 0.98
CA SER A 82 -8.04 -15.94 1.92
C SER A 82 -7.09 -14.92 2.58
N THR A 83 -5.95 -15.39 3.09
CA THR A 83 -4.91 -14.55 3.69
C THR A 83 -4.35 -13.57 2.67
N MET A 84 -4.02 -14.02 1.45
CA MET A 84 -3.54 -13.15 0.38
C MET A 84 -4.58 -12.06 0.02
N GLY A 85 -5.84 -12.45 -0.18
CA GLY A 85 -6.94 -11.53 -0.47
C GLY A 85 -7.20 -10.52 0.65
N SER A 86 -6.88 -10.86 1.91
CA SER A 86 -7.01 -9.94 3.05
C SER A 86 -5.96 -8.83 3.08
N MET A 87 -4.88 -8.94 2.31
CA MET A 87 -3.82 -7.93 2.21
C MET A 87 -3.86 -7.15 0.87
N CYS A 88 -4.58 -7.68 -0.12
CA CYS A 88 -4.66 -7.13 -1.47
C CYS A 88 -5.88 -6.22 -1.64
N PRO A 89 -5.72 -4.95 -2.07
CA PRO A 89 -6.87 -4.13 -2.46
C PRO A 89 -7.43 -4.60 -3.81
N VAL A 90 -8.74 -4.84 -3.85
CA VAL A 90 -9.52 -5.18 -5.05
C VAL A 90 -10.51 -4.06 -5.33
N GLU A 91 -10.59 -3.56 -6.56
CA GLU A 91 -11.59 -2.55 -6.93
C GLU A 91 -13.00 -3.12 -6.80
N VAL A 92 -13.88 -2.38 -6.09
CA VAL A 92 -15.30 -2.71 -5.95
C VAL A 92 -16.17 -1.48 -6.22
N GLY A 93 -17.36 -1.74 -6.77
CA GLY A 93 -18.29 -0.70 -7.22
C GLY A 93 -18.03 -0.25 -8.66
N GLY A 94 -19.09 0.20 -9.34
CA GLY A 94 -18.99 0.71 -10.70
C GLY A 94 -18.39 2.11 -10.72
N ARG A 95 -17.50 2.40 -11.69
CA ARG A 95 -16.99 3.75 -11.99
C ARG A 95 -18.07 4.62 -12.69
N ALA A 96 -19.29 4.63 -12.16
CA ALA A 96 -20.31 5.55 -12.64
C ALA A 96 -19.82 7.00 -12.38
N ARG A 97 -19.97 7.87 -13.38
CA ARG A 97 -19.52 9.27 -13.26
C ARG A 97 -20.14 9.92 -12.02
N GLY A 98 -19.28 10.33 -11.08
CA GLY A 98 -19.67 11.03 -9.85
C GLY A 98 -19.80 10.16 -8.59
N ALA A 99 -19.78 8.84 -8.69
CA ALA A 99 -19.74 7.97 -7.52
C ALA A 99 -18.29 7.71 -7.07
N ALA A 100 -18.02 7.84 -5.77
CA ALA A 100 -16.76 7.38 -5.22
C ALA A 100 -16.66 5.85 -5.34
N PHE A 101 -15.59 5.36 -5.96
CA PHE A 101 -15.31 3.93 -5.99
C PHE A 101 -14.56 3.50 -4.72
N SER A 102 -14.60 2.21 -4.42
CA SER A 102 -14.02 1.66 -3.19
C SER A 102 -13.06 0.51 -3.50
N TYR A 103 -12.26 0.15 -2.51
CA TYR A 103 -11.47 -1.05 -2.51
C TYR A 103 -11.99 -2.01 -1.45
N ALA A 104 -12.11 -3.28 -1.80
CA ALA A 104 -12.25 -4.35 -0.83
C ALA A 104 -10.85 -4.87 -0.44
N MET A 105 -10.64 -5.10 0.85
CA MET A 105 -9.45 -5.76 1.39
C MET A 105 -9.90 -6.76 2.45
N GLY A 106 -9.99 -8.03 2.05
CA GLY A 106 -10.72 -9.04 2.83
C GLY A 106 -12.19 -8.64 3.01
N HIS A 107 -12.61 -8.49 4.27
CA HIS A 107 -13.97 -8.10 4.66
C HIS A 107 -14.15 -6.58 4.83
N ARG A 108 -13.10 -5.78 4.58
CA ARG A 108 -13.12 -4.32 4.72
C ARG A 108 -13.45 -3.67 3.38
N VAL A 109 -14.40 -2.75 3.34
CA VAL A 109 -14.60 -1.85 2.18
C VAL A 109 -14.16 -0.44 2.55
N ILE A 110 -13.30 0.13 1.72
CA ILE A 110 -12.62 1.40 1.97
C ILE A 110 -12.81 2.29 0.75
N GLU A 111 -13.36 3.49 0.94
CA GLU A 111 -13.45 4.45 -0.15
C GLU A 111 -12.06 4.80 -0.71
N ALA A 112 -11.93 4.90 -2.02
CA ALA A 112 -10.64 5.02 -2.68
C ALA A 112 -9.79 6.22 -2.24
N ARG A 113 -10.39 7.30 -1.72
CA ARG A 113 -9.67 8.46 -1.18
C ARG A 113 -8.93 8.16 0.13
N HIS A 114 -9.35 7.13 0.87
CA HIS A 114 -8.82 6.78 2.18
C HIS A 114 -7.68 5.76 2.14
N LEU A 115 -7.35 5.22 0.97
CA LEU A 115 -6.32 4.19 0.81
C LEU A 115 -5.26 4.59 -0.22
N LEU A 116 -4.00 4.57 0.20
CA LEU A 116 -2.85 4.65 -0.68
C LEU A 116 -2.70 3.34 -1.44
N VAL A 117 -3.05 3.36 -2.73
CA VAL A 117 -2.91 2.22 -3.65
C VAL A 117 -1.69 2.37 -4.57
N ARG A 118 -1.44 1.36 -5.40
CA ARG A 118 -0.26 1.22 -6.26
C ARG A 118 1.01 0.98 -5.46
N GLU A 119 2.15 1.28 -6.08
CA GLU A 119 3.50 1.00 -5.58
C GLU A 119 4.02 1.96 -4.51
N ARG A 120 3.24 2.93 -4.02
CA ARG A 120 3.71 3.85 -2.97
C ARG A 120 3.62 3.20 -1.59
N GLU A 121 4.62 3.45 -0.76
CA GLU A 121 4.67 2.95 0.62
C GLU A 121 4.98 4.05 1.63
N ARG A 122 4.50 3.84 2.85
CA ARG A 122 4.86 4.61 4.03
C ARG A 122 5.61 3.72 4.98
N ILE A 123 6.75 4.19 5.46
CA ILE A 123 7.62 3.44 6.35
C ILE A 123 7.74 4.13 7.71
N CYS A 124 7.89 3.31 8.74
CA CYS A 124 8.37 3.75 10.05
C CYS A 124 9.80 3.22 10.22
N PRO A 125 10.80 4.09 10.45
CA PRO A 125 12.19 3.64 10.64
C PRO A 125 12.35 2.72 11.86
N LEU A 126 11.52 2.92 12.90
CA LEU A 126 11.53 2.05 14.07
C LEU A 126 10.89 0.68 13.82
N CYS A 127 9.78 0.58 13.06
CA CYS A 127 9.23 -0.72 12.66
C CYS A 127 10.23 -1.53 11.80
N LEU A 128 11.03 -0.86 10.97
CA LEU A 128 12.09 -1.52 10.20
C LEU A 128 13.14 -2.17 11.10
N LEU A 129 13.50 -1.50 12.21
CA LEU A 129 14.52 -1.94 13.15
C LEU A 129 14.01 -2.97 14.17
N ASP A 130 12.79 -2.79 14.66
CA ASP A 130 12.21 -3.58 15.73
C ASP A 130 11.76 -4.97 15.23
N SER A 131 10.81 -4.97 14.29
CA SER A 131 10.15 -6.21 13.82
C SER A 131 10.47 -6.54 12.37
N GLY A 132 11.00 -5.58 11.60
CA GLY A 132 11.28 -5.74 10.18
C GLY A 132 10.01 -5.87 9.33
N ILE A 133 8.87 -5.41 9.84
CA ILE A 133 7.57 -5.48 9.16
C ILE A 133 6.90 -4.13 9.07
N MET A 134 6.18 -3.88 7.97
CA MET A 134 5.33 -2.69 7.82
C MET A 134 3.86 -3.04 8.04
N LEU A 135 3.13 -2.18 8.75
CA LEU A 135 1.70 -2.38 9.01
C LEU A 135 0.86 -2.00 7.79
N ALA A 136 -0.20 -2.77 7.54
CA ALA A 136 -1.17 -2.48 6.48
C ALA A 136 -1.86 -1.13 6.69
N ALA A 137 -2.13 -0.75 7.95
CA ALA A 137 -2.73 0.52 8.32
C ALA A 137 -1.88 1.74 7.93
N HIS A 138 -0.55 1.59 7.73
CA HIS A 138 0.30 2.67 7.20
C HIS A 138 -0.18 3.16 5.83
N ARG A 139 -0.94 2.35 5.08
CA ARG A 139 -1.49 2.73 3.77
C ARG A 139 -2.72 3.63 3.85
N LEU A 140 -3.30 3.88 5.03
CA LEU A 140 -4.44 4.79 5.14
C LEU A 140 -3.99 6.23 4.84
N THR A 141 -4.72 6.95 4.01
CA THR A 141 -4.31 8.28 3.49
C THR A 141 -3.93 9.26 4.61
N TRP A 142 -4.69 9.26 5.72
CA TRP A 142 -4.49 10.13 6.88
C TRP A 142 -3.58 9.54 7.96
N MET A 143 -2.97 8.36 7.74
CA MET A 143 -1.97 7.80 8.65
C MET A 143 -0.63 8.53 8.46
N THR A 144 -0.42 9.61 9.23
CA THR A 144 0.81 10.40 9.19
C THR A 144 1.82 9.97 10.26
N ALA A 145 1.39 9.36 11.36
CA ALA A 145 2.27 8.82 12.40
C ALA A 145 2.21 7.29 12.45
N CYS A 146 3.26 6.67 12.98
CA CYS A 146 3.25 5.25 13.28
C CYS A 146 2.42 5.00 14.54
N PRO A 147 1.38 4.16 14.50
CA PRO A 147 0.52 3.91 15.66
C PRO A 147 1.22 3.13 16.78
N VAL A 148 2.36 2.48 16.49
CA VAL A 148 3.15 1.71 17.45
C VAL A 148 4.22 2.57 18.11
N HIS A 149 4.90 3.41 17.31
CA HIS A 149 6.11 4.10 17.75
C HIS A 149 5.94 5.61 17.97
N ALA A 150 4.78 6.18 17.63
CA ALA A 150 4.51 7.63 17.75
C ALA A 150 5.55 8.53 17.05
N VAL A 151 6.12 8.04 15.95
CA VAL A 151 7.04 8.78 15.08
C VAL A 151 6.41 9.07 13.72
N GLN A 152 6.89 10.11 13.06
CA GLN A 152 6.45 10.49 11.74
C GLN A 152 6.74 9.37 10.72
N LEU A 153 5.71 8.95 9.98
CA LEU A 153 5.90 8.07 8.82
C LEU A 153 6.56 8.82 7.66
N LEU A 154 7.34 8.11 6.86
CA LEU A 154 7.97 8.66 5.66
C LEU A 154 7.39 8.01 4.41
N ASP A 155 7.10 8.81 3.39
CA ASP A 155 6.70 8.36 2.05
C ASP A 155 7.60 8.89 0.93
N VAL A 156 8.64 9.65 1.30
CA VAL A 156 9.67 10.20 0.42
C VAL A 156 11.04 9.88 1.01
N CYS A 157 11.98 9.48 0.16
CA CYS A 157 13.35 9.23 0.60
C CYS A 157 14.07 10.56 0.88
N PRO A 158 14.72 10.73 2.04
CA PRO A 158 15.40 11.99 2.38
C PRO A 158 16.65 12.26 1.53
N GLN A 159 17.25 11.24 0.90
CA GLN A 159 18.45 11.41 0.08
C GLN A 159 18.14 11.77 -1.38
N CYS A 160 17.15 11.10 -1.99
CA CYS A 160 16.86 11.28 -3.42
C CYS A 160 15.54 12.00 -3.69
N GLU A 161 14.78 12.34 -2.65
CA GLU A 161 13.52 13.07 -2.70
C GLU A 161 12.42 12.43 -3.54
N LYS A 162 12.62 11.17 -3.95
CA LYS A 162 11.64 10.37 -4.69
C LYS A 162 10.69 9.64 -3.72
N PRO A 163 9.45 9.37 -4.14
CA PRO A 163 8.53 8.54 -3.37
C PRO A 163 9.13 7.19 -3.01
N ILE A 164 8.85 6.72 -1.80
CA ILE A 164 9.24 5.40 -1.35
C ILE A 164 8.32 4.38 -2.03
N MET A 165 8.95 3.49 -2.81
CA MET A 165 8.24 2.49 -3.61
C MET A 165 8.30 1.11 -2.96
N MET A 166 7.23 0.33 -3.05
CA MET A 166 7.11 -1.07 -2.62
C MET A 166 8.01 -2.00 -3.43
N THR A 167 8.34 -1.60 -4.66
CA THR A 167 9.21 -2.30 -5.60
C THR A 167 10.69 -1.94 -5.43
N ARG A 168 11.06 -1.45 -4.24
CA ARG A 168 12.46 -1.24 -3.85
C ARG A 168 13.20 -2.58 -3.66
N PRO A 169 14.55 -2.59 -3.64
CA PRO A 169 15.31 -3.85 -3.62
C PRO A 169 15.04 -4.71 -2.39
N ASN A 170 14.95 -4.09 -1.22
CA ASN A 170 14.65 -4.75 0.05
C ASN A 170 13.93 -3.79 1.01
N MET A 171 13.53 -4.31 2.17
CA MET A 171 12.77 -3.59 3.17
C MET A 171 13.44 -2.27 3.62
N ALA A 172 14.75 -2.30 3.86
CA ALA A 172 15.51 -1.21 4.47
C ALA A 172 16.13 -0.22 3.47
N ARG A 173 16.21 -0.52 2.17
CA ARG A 173 16.98 0.30 1.22
C ARG A 173 16.13 0.93 0.12
N CYS A 174 16.35 2.23 -0.09
CA CYS A 174 15.84 2.93 -1.27
C CYS A 174 16.54 2.44 -2.55
N ARG A 175 15.91 2.68 -3.71
CA ARG A 175 16.54 2.45 -5.02
C ARG A 175 17.78 3.31 -5.27
N CYS A 176 17.91 4.46 -4.59
CA CYS A 176 19.13 5.27 -4.64
C CYS A 176 20.27 4.73 -3.76
N GLY A 177 20.04 3.66 -2.99
CA GLY A 177 21.02 3.07 -2.08
C GLY A 177 20.94 3.58 -0.64
N PHE A 178 20.16 4.63 -0.36
CA PHE A 178 19.97 5.12 1.01
C PHE A 178 19.34 4.05 1.91
N ASP A 179 19.90 3.89 3.11
CA ASP A 179 19.45 2.93 4.10
C ASP A 179 18.51 3.59 5.11
N PHE A 180 17.24 3.23 5.05
CA PHE A 180 16.17 3.76 5.90
C PHE A 180 16.35 3.41 7.37
N SER A 181 17.12 2.37 7.70
CA SER A 181 17.44 2.03 9.10
C SER A 181 18.32 3.09 9.79
N ARG A 182 18.97 3.95 8.99
CA ARG A 182 19.81 5.05 9.48
C ARG A 182 19.05 6.37 9.66
N ILE A 183 17.75 6.38 9.39
CA ILE A 183 16.93 7.57 9.62
C ILE A 183 16.78 7.75 11.13
N GLU A 184 17.16 8.93 11.62
CA GLU A 184 16.79 9.37 12.95
C GLU A 184 15.27 9.63 12.99
N PRO A 185 14.51 8.90 13.83
CA PRO A 185 13.06 9.06 13.87
C PRO A 185 12.66 10.44 14.41
N ALA A 186 11.83 11.16 13.67
CA ALA A 186 11.20 12.39 14.16
C ALA A 186 9.94 12.04 14.96
N ALA A 187 9.82 12.56 16.18
CA ALA A 187 8.61 12.43 16.98
C ALA A 187 7.41 13.07 16.26
N SER A 188 6.25 12.45 16.38
CA SER A 188 4.99 13.05 15.91
C SER A 188 4.38 13.95 16.96
N ALA A 189 3.62 14.95 16.52
CA ALA A 189 2.80 15.74 17.44
C ALA A 189 1.79 14.84 18.17
N LEU A 190 1.34 15.26 19.37
CA LEU A 190 0.35 14.50 20.15
C LEU A 190 -0.92 14.23 19.33
N GLU A 191 -1.42 15.24 18.63
CA GLU A 191 -2.62 15.13 17.79
C GLU A 191 -2.43 14.15 16.62
N GLU A 192 -1.26 14.14 15.99
CA GLU A 192 -0.94 13.15 14.94
C GLU A 192 -0.95 11.72 15.50
N THR A 193 -0.39 11.55 16.70
CA THR A 193 -0.31 10.25 17.38
C THR A 193 -1.70 9.76 17.78
N GLU A 194 -2.55 10.63 18.33
CA GLU A 194 -3.95 10.31 18.66
C GLU A 194 -4.74 9.90 17.41
N ASN A 195 -4.60 10.67 16.32
CA ASN A 195 -5.28 10.37 15.06
C ASN A 195 -4.79 9.03 14.48
N ALA A 196 -3.49 8.76 14.51
CA ALA A 196 -2.92 7.48 14.06
C ALA A 196 -3.42 6.30 14.92
N GLY A 197 -3.46 6.46 16.23
CA GLY A 197 -4.00 5.46 17.15
C GLY A 197 -5.47 5.13 16.87
N TYR A 198 -6.30 6.16 16.65
CA TYR A 198 -7.71 5.96 16.31
C TYR A 198 -7.89 5.31 14.93
N LEU A 199 -7.10 5.70 13.93
CA LEU A 199 -7.09 5.06 12.60
C LEU A 199 -6.70 3.57 12.67
N ASP A 200 -5.68 3.23 13.46
CA ASP A 200 -5.25 1.85 13.65
C ASP A 200 -6.32 1.02 14.38
N GLN A 201 -6.97 1.57 15.39
CA GLN A 201 -8.12 0.92 16.04
C GLN A 201 -9.27 0.69 15.06
N CYS A 202 -9.61 1.69 14.25
CA CYS A 202 -10.62 1.55 13.20
C CYS A 202 -10.25 0.44 12.21
N TRP A 203 -8.98 0.35 11.82
CA TRP A 203 -8.46 -0.68 10.92
C TRP A 203 -8.56 -2.10 11.51
N ARG A 204 -8.17 -2.27 12.78
CA ARG A 204 -8.12 -3.59 13.44
C ARG A 204 -9.49 -4.12 13.81
N MET A 205 -10.45 -3.25 14.10
CA MET A 205 -11.81 -3.68 14.41
C MET A 205 -12.47 -4.29 13.17
N PRO A 206 -12.99 -5.53 13.25
CA PRO A 206 -13.76 -6.12 12.16
C PRO A 206 -15.00 -5.27 11.89
N PRO A 207 -15.25 -4.79 10.67
CA PRO A 207 -16.52 -4.16 10.32
C PRO A 207 -17.68 -5.14 10.51
N THR A 208 -18.74 -4.66 11.16
CA THR A 208 -20.03 -5.36 11.27
C THR A 208 -20.84 -5.23 9.97
N THR A 209 -20.63 -4.14 9.23
CA THR A 209 -21.20 -3.86 7.91
C THR A 209 -20.11 -3.39 6.96
N GLY A 210 -20.29 -3.61 5.65
CA GLY A 210 -19.27 -3.27 4.65
C GLY A 210 -18.81 -1.80 4.67
N SER A 211 -19.68 -0.84 5.00
CA SER A 211 -19.36 0.60 4.97
C SER A 211 -18.75 1.16 6.26
N GLU A 212 -18.80 0.42 7.37
CA GLU A 212 -18.49 0.93 8.71
C GLU A 212 -17.07 1.50 8.82
N LEU A 213 -16.08 0.82 8.24
CA LEU A 213 -14.70 1.32 8.23
C LEU A 213 -14.60 2.65 7.48
N SER A 214 -15.24 2.76 6.32
CA SER A 214 -15.22 4.00 5.52
C SER A 214 -15.83 5.19 6.27
N GLU A 215 -16.91 4.94 7.02
CA GLU A 215 -17.56 5.95 7.86
C GLU A 215 -16.64 6.41 8.99
N ARG A 216 -15.98 5.47 9.68
CA ARG A 216 -15.00 5.77 10.73
C ARG A 216 -13.81 6.57 10.20
N LEU A 217 -13.25 6.20 9.03
CA LEU A 217 -12.16 6.94 8.39
C LEU A 217 -12.59 8.36 7.99
N THR A 218 -13.82 8.52 7.50
CA THR A 218 -14.40 9.83 7.18
C THR A 218 -14.58 10.69 8.43
N ALA A 219 -14.89 10.09 9.59
CA ALA A 219 -14.96 10.82 10.85
C ALA A 219 -13.59 11.38 11.27
N VAL A 220 -12.51 10.63 11.07
CA VAL A 220 -11.13 11.12 11.31
C VAL A 220 -10.79 12.26 10.37
N GLU A 221 -11.06 12.10 9.08
CA GLU A 221 -10.83 13.16 8.09
C GLU A 221 -11.55 14.47 8.49
N LYS A 222 -12.81 14.37 8.95
CA LYS A 222 -13.56 15.53 9.47
C LYS A 222 -12.95 16.11 10.74
N ARG A 223 -12.43 15.29 11.66
CA ARG A 223 -11.72 15.75 12.87
C ARG A 223 -10.48 16.55 12.49
N VAL A 224 -9.64 16.01 11.62
CA VAL A 224 -8.43 16.67 11.10
C VAL A 224 -8.80 17.98 10.39
N ALA A 225 -9.83 17.97 9.55
CA ALA A 225 -10.27 19.18 8.83
C ALA A 225 -10.80 20.29 9.76
N ARG A 226 -11.49 19.93 10.85
CA ARG A 226 -11.98 20.90 11.86
C ARG A 226 -10.84 21.54 12.64
N GLN A 227 -9.78 20.78 12.92
CA GLN A 227 -8.59 21.27 13.61
C GLN A 227 -7.78 22.22 12.72
N HIS A 228 -7.84 22.06 11.39
CA HIS A 228 -7.02 22.81 10.43
C HIS A 228 -7.83 23.41 9.25
N PRO A 229 -8.70 24.41 9.50
CA PRO A 229 -9.66 24.95 8.53
C PRO A 229 -9.05 25.73 7.35
N LEU A 230 -7.74 26.02 7.37
CA LEU A 230 -7.05 26.68 6.24
C LEU A 230 -6.89 25.77 5.01
N LEU A 231 -7.10 24.46 5.18
CA LEU A 231 -6.96 23.46 4.11
C LEU A 231 -8.20 23.27 3.24
N THR A 232 -9.38 23.74 3.67
CA THR A 232 -10.67 23.56 2.99
C THR A 232 -11.10 24.76 2.14
N LYS A 233 -10.32 25.86 2.12
CA LYS A 233 -10.68 27.12 1.41
C LYS A 233 -10.14 27.27 -0.02
N ARG A 234 -9.36 26.33 -0.56
CA ARG A 234 -8.92 26.40 -1.97
C ARG A 234 -9.80 25.53 -2.88
N GLY A 235 -10.89 26.12 -3.35
CA GLY A 235 -11.68 25.60 -4.47
C GLY A 235 -12.56 24.40 -4.10
N ASN A 236 -13.65 24.23 -4.84
CA ASN A 236 -14.66 23.17 -4.64
C ASN A 236 -14.14 21.75 -5.03
N ASP A 237 -12.82 21.60 -5.21
CA ASP A 237 -12.15 20.36 -5.55
C ASP A 237 -11.48 19.79 -4.30
N LEU A 238 -11.99 18.67 -3.80
CA LEU A 238 -11.32 17.85 -2.78
C LEU A 238 -9.94 17.43 -3.31
N VAL A 239 -8.89 18.16 -2.93
CA VAL A 239 -7.51 17.85 -3.32
C VAL A 239 -7.20 16.40 -2.96
N ASP A 240 -6.85 15.59 -3.97
CA ASP A 240 -6.47 14.19 -3.77
C ASP A 240 -5.20 14.08 -2.91
N ARG A 241 -5.37 13.79 -1.63
CA ARG A 241 -4.28 13.73 -0.65
C ARG A 241 -3.38 12.50 -0.81
N ARG A 242 -3.75 11.51 -1.63
CA ARG A 242 -2.95 10.29 -1.84
C ARG A 242 -1.62 10.55 -2.56
N GLY A 243 -1.56 11.63 -3.34
CA GLY A 243 -0.36 12.03 -4.07
C GLY A 243 0.56 12.99 -3.30
N VAL A 244 0.06 13.61 -2.23
CA VAL A 244 0.76 14.66 -1.48
C VAL A 244 1.72 14.01 -0.48
N PRO A 245 3.03 14.33 -0.52
CA PRO A 245 4.00 13.84 0.46
C PRO A 245 3.59 14.15 1.90
N LEU A 246 3.86 13.22 2.82
CA LEU A 246 3.48 13.37 4.23
C LEU A 246 4.03 14.63 4.88
N HIS A 247 5.26 15.03 4.57
CA HIS A 247 5.84 16.27 5.10
C HIS A 247 5.05 17.52 4.66
N GLN A 248 4.53 17.54 3.42
CA GLN A 248 3.70 18.64 2.94
C GLN A 248 2.32 18.62 3.60
N LEU A 249 1.76 17.42 3.83
CA LEU A 249 0.51 17.29 4.59
C LEU A 249 0.66 17.81 6.01
N ARG A 250 1.73 17.43 6.71
CA ARG A 250 2.04 17.93 8.07
C ARG A 250 2.22 19.44 8.11
N ASN A 251 3.05 19.99 7.22
CA ASN A 251 3.24 21.44 7.11
C ASN A 251 1.91 22.18 6.88
N ALA A 252 1.05 21.61 6.05
CA ALA A 252 -0.25 22.20 5.74
C ALA A 252 -1.25 22.08 6.91
N LEU A 253 -1.05 21.10 7.80
CA LEU A 253 -1.76 20.94 9.07
C LEU A 253 -1.08 21.72 10.21
N GLY A 254 0.08 22.34 10.00
CA GLY A 254 0.81 23.04 11.05
C GLY A 254 1.44 22.11 12.09
N PHE A 255 1.61 20.82 11.76
CA PHE A 255 2.46 19.92 12.53
C PHE A 255 3.91 20.21 12.11
N ASN A 256 4.67 20.86 13.01
CA ASN A 256 6.10 21.08 12.85
C ASN A 256 6.88 19.87 13.35
#